data_AF-A0A804NWS3-F1
#
_entry.id   AF-A0A804NWS3-F1
#
_cell.length_a   1.000
_cell.length_b   1.000
_cell.length_c   1.000
_cell.angle_alpha   90.00
_cell.angle_beta   90.00
_cell.angle_gamma   90.00
#
_symmetry.space_group_name_H-M   'P 1'
#
loop_
_entity.id
_entity.type
_entity.pdbx_description
1 polymer ?
#
loop_
_entity_poly.entity_id
_entity_poly.type
_entity_poly.pdbx_seq_one_letter_code
_entity_poly.pdbx_strand_id
1 'polypeptide(L)'
;MEARSSSSAAAVPPPLSIPSSSDQCVWADASPLLAAACRDLEDGELVHGENFSLFAAMSALEIMDPKMDSGIERSRYNSIDEAIEDGVAPIPLSLDRTLDVQRSIDVMDHLFSCEATWHKGHTLAQTVFTCIYLMRMERTSSHAVLNSFCRILRATCNAVISAVSTARTHEEEDLFTMSFGLPLRDEGDDKCLSILNSVEEIISRQLRACKAQALSKKKTLEGLESLQDNPDLEEDYCRALLCRLRFRKHFYHVIMCMRKPHGRGLELARKHVASCLTELNLMHKSRKFLKSQSSTMVQQSDGNCTTASGCQPVGFDVSLNSRLLSPTPPRAVKVLSWSNAIRYFERLLHDLDVICALSLNPVLDNVLHFIVQFQKTVPDLVPRAFLQTLLVQDGKLYGEYFFSDVISRALSLPDIIGDKEFQMNEFVVQLVGYQPDKNSLYKHCMATAQAWEEFAGLEYYFHTVGACTEKRVW
;
A
#
# COMPACT_ATOMS: atom_id res chain seq x y z
N MET A 1 12.72 24.35 50.12
CA MET A 1 11.51 23.89 50.85
C MET A 1 10.35 24.09 49.92
N GLU A 2 10.09 23.09 49.08
CA GLU A 2 9.07 23.17 48.03
C GLU A 2 7.67 23.10 48.62
N ALA A 3 6.81 23.97 48.11
CA ALA A 3 5.42 24.13 48.49
C ALA A 3 4.59 22.95 47.97
N ARG A 4 3.90 22.27 48.90
CA ARG A 4 2.86 21.29 48.57
C ARG A 4 1.62 22.04 48.05
N SER A 5 1.40 22.03 46.74
CA SER A 5 0.11 22.40 46.15
C SER A 5 -0.84 21.20 46.26
N SER A 6 -1.86 21.34 47.10
CA SER A 6 -2.98 20.41 47.25
C SER A 6 -3.82 20.36 45.98
N SER A 7 -3.73 19.28 45.20
CA SER A 7 -4.72 18.96 44.17
C SER A 7 -5.92 18.27 44.82
N SER A 8 -7.09 18.90 44.76
CA SER A 8 -8.35 18.32 45.20
C SER A 8 -8.60 17.00 44.47
N ALA A 9 -8.73 15.90 45.22
CA ALA A 9 -9.18 14.63 44.69
C ALA A 9 -10.58 14.80 44.11
N ALA A 10 -10.69 14.76 42.78
CA ALA A 10 -11.97 14.65 42.11
C ALA A 10 -12.62 13.33 42.54
N ALA A 11 -13.86 13.41 43.04
CA ALA A 11 -14.60 12.26 43.51
C ALA A 11 -14.75 11.23 42.37
N VAL A 12 -14.26 10.02 42.63
CA VAL A 12 -14.43 8.86 41.74
C VAL A 12 -15.94 8.61 41.59
N PRO A 13 -16.50 8.57 40.36
CA PRO A 13 -17.91 8.24 40.18
C PRO A 13 -18.18 6.82 40.70
N PRO A 14 -19.41 6.54 41.19
CA PRO A 14 -19.75 5.21 41.71
C PRO A 14 -19.53 4.14 40.63
N PRO A 15 -19.16 2.90 41.02
CA PRO A 15 -18.89 1.84 40.06
C PRO A 15 -20.13 1.60 39.20
N LEU A 16 -19.93 1.60 37.88
CA LEU A 16 -20.95 1.23 36.91
C LEU A 16 -21.49 -0.16 37.26
N SER A 17 -22.81 -0.26 37.44
CA SER A 17 -23.50 -1.53 37.69
C SER A 17 -23.08 -2.57 36.65
N ILE A 18 -22.63 -3.73 37.12
CA ILE A 18 -22.24 -4.87 36.28
C ILE A 18 -23.39 -5.17 35.31
N PRO A 19 -23.16 -5.16 33.98
CA PRO A 19 -24.22 -5.44 33.02
C PRO A 19 -24.71 -6.88 33.19
N SER A 20 -26.01 -7.05 33.41
CA SER A 20 -26.65 -8.37 33.39
C SER A 20 -26.68 -8.87 31.94
N SER A 21 -25.71 -9.70 31.55
CA SER A 21 -25.70 -10.33 30.22
C SER A 21 -26.80 -11.39 30.11
N SER A 22 -27.41 -11.49 28.93
CA SER A 22 -28.45 -12.47 28.59
C SER A 22 -27.94 -13.91 28.45
N ASP A 23 -26.64 -14.15 28.67
CA ASP A 23 -26.02 -15.47 28.77
C ASP A 23 -25.51 -15.68 30.20
N GLN A 24 -25.55 -16.94 30.67
CA GLN A 24 -25.35 -17.44 32.05
C GLN A 24 -23.96 -17.14 32.71
N CYS A 25 -23.35 -15.98 32.47
CA CYS A 25 -22.09 -15.58 33.06
C CYS A 25 -22.33 -14.60 34.22
N VAL A 26 -21.98 -15.00 35.45
CA VAL A 26 -22.04 -14.13 36.63
C VAL A 26 -20.69 -13.45 36.79
N TRP A 27 -20.65 -12.14 36.60
CA TRP A 27 -19.46 -11.32 36.84
C TRP A 27 -19.41 -10.88 38.31
N ALA A 28 -18.23 -10.96 38.93
CA ALA A 28 -17.96 -10.48 40.28
C ALA A 28 -16.82 -9.46 40.27
N ASP A 29 -16.94 -8.39 41.05
CA ASP A 29 -15.92 -7.36 41.15
C ASP A 29 -14.71 -7.83 41.99
N ALA A 30 -13.55 -7.96 41.34
CA ALA A 30 -12.29 -8.35 41.97
C ALA A 30 -11.41 -7.15 42.38
N SER A 31 -11.86 -5.90 42.13
CA SER A 31 -11.08 -4.69 42.44
C SER A 31 -10.65 -4.60 43.91
N PRO A 32 -11.51 -4.92 44.91
CA PRO A 32 -11.11 -4.87 46.32
C PRO A 32 -10.00 -5.87 46.68
N LEU A 33 -10.04 -7.07 46.07
CA LEU A 33 -9.05 -8.11 46.27
C LEU A 33 -7.69 -7.69 45.69
N LEU A 34 -7.68 -7.19 44.45
CA LEU A 34 -6.48 -6.70 43.80
C LEU A 34 -5.86 -5.53 44.57
N ALA A 35 -6.68 -4.58 45.02
CA ALA A 35 -6.20 -3.45 45.81
C ALA A 35 -5.62 -3.88 47.17
N ALA A 36 -6.12 -4.96 47.78
CA ALA A 36 -5.54 -5.52 49.00
C ALA A 36 -4.18 -6.17 48.73
N ALA A 37 -4.09 -7.03 47.71
CA ALA A 37 -2.83 -7.67 47.33
C ALA A 37 -1.75 -6.65 46.95
N CYS A 38 -2.09 -5.58 46.23
CA CYS A 38 -1.16 -4.51 45.89
C CYS A 38 -0.63 -3.73 47.10
N ARG A 39 -1.34 -3.70 48.24
CA ARG A 39 -0.84 -3.03 49.47
C ARG A 39 0.17 -3.88 50.23
N ASP A 40 0.15 -5.18 50.02
CA ASP A 40 1.05 -6.12 50.70
C ASP A 40 2.37 -6.30 49.92
N LEU A 41 2.47 -5.78 48.69
CA LEU A 41 3.66 -5.81 47.83
C LEU A 41 4.65 -4.70 48.21
N GLU A 42 5.94 -5.04 48.32
CA GLU A 42 7.02 -4.08 48.55
C GLU A 42 7.56 -3.47 47.23
N ASP A 43 8.28 -2.35 47.34
CA ASP A 43 8.90 -1.68 46.19
C ASP A 43 9.89 -2.63 45.49
N GLY A 44 9.61 -2.94 44.21
CA GLY A 44 10.44 -3.83 43.40
C GLY A 44 9.93 -5.26 43.28
N GLU A 45 8.86 -5.61 43.99
CA GLU A 45 8.18 -6.90 43.83
C GLU A 45 7.17 -6.86 42.67
N LEU A 46 7.08 -7.98 41.93
CA LEU A 46 6.16 -8.14 40.81
C LEU A 46 5.53 -9.53 40.85
N VAL A 47 4.20 -9.60 40.91
CA VAL A 47 3.47 -10.86 40.76
C VAL A 47 3.25 -11.13 39.28
N HIS A 48 3.80 -12.23 38.78
CA HIS A 48 3.63 -12.67 37.40
C HIS A 48 3.59 -14.21 37.32
N GLY A 49 3.09 -14.74 36.20
CA GLY A 49 3.11 -16.18 35.94
C GLY A 49 4.54 -16.70 35.67
N GLU A 50 4.75 -18.01 35.84
CA GLU A 50 6.07 -18.65 35.68
C GLU A 50 6.69 -18.46 34.28
N ASN A 51 5.85 -18.29 33.25
CA ASN A 51 6.28 -18.12 31.85
C ASN A 51 6.40 -16.65 31.42
N PHE A 52 6.22 -15.70 32.34
CA PHE A 52 6.28 -14.28 32.02
C PHE A 52 7.72 -13.78 31.97
N SER A 53 8.05 -13.02 30.92
CA SER A 53 9.36 -12.40 30.74
C SER A 53 9.22 -10.88 30.72
N LEU A 54 10.04 -10.18 31.51
CA LEU A 54 10.12 -8.72 31.49
C LEU A 54 10.50 -8.17 30.11
N PHE A 55 11.27 -8.94 29.32
CA PHE A 55 11.58 -8.56 27.95
C PHE A 55 10.32 -8.53 27.07
N ALA A 56 9.39 -9.48 27.25
CA ALA A 56 8.11 -9.47 26.55
C ALA A 56 7.21 -8.32 27.01
N ALA A 57 7.34 -7.87 28.26
CA ALA A 57 6.61 -6.71 28.78
C ALA A 57 7.03 -5.40 28.10
N MET A 58 8.24 -5.31 27.55
CA MET A 58 8.73 -4.11 26.87
C MET A 58 7.94 -3.77 25.59
N SER A 59 7.21 -4.72 25.00
CA SER A 59 6.33 -4.49 23.84
C SER A 59 4.86 -4.29 24.22
N ALA A 60 4.53 -4.28 25.51
CA ALA A 60 3.16 -4.07 25.97
C ALA A 60 2.68 -2.64 25.63
N LEU A 61 1.41 -2.53 25.23
CA LEU A 61 0.76 -1.24 25.03
C LEU A 61 0.29 -0.67 26.36
N GLU A 62 0.47 0.64 26.52
CA GLU A 62 -0.04 1.39 27.65
C GLU A 62 -1.37 2.04 27.28
N ILE A 63 -2.46 1.61 27.94
CA ILE A 63 -3.79 2.19 27.75
C ILE A 63 -3.79 3.59 28.35
N MET A 64 -4.48 4.53 27.70
CA MET A 64 -4.53 5.96 28.03
C MET A 64 -3.25 6.76 27.74
N ASP A 65 -2.23 6.18 27.11
CA ASP A 65 -1.09 6.94 26.59
C ASP A 65 -1.34 7.36 25.12
N PRO A 66 -1.31 8.67 24.77
CA PRO A 66 -1.55 9.15 23.40
C PRO A 66 -0.66 8.57 22.29
N LYS A 67 0.51 8.04 22.63
CA LYS A 67 1.47 7.47 21.68
C LYS A 67 1.38 5.95 21.58
N MET A 68 0.79 5.27 22.57
CA MET A 68 0.71 3.81 22.63
C MET A 68 -0.72 3.28 22.46
N ASP A 69 -1.73 4.07 22.84
CA ASP A 69 -3.14 3.70 22.76
C ASP A 69 -3.77 4.27 21.49
N SER A 70 -4.06 3.42 20.50
CA SER A 70 -4.78 3.82 19.30
C SER A 70 -6.25 4.17 19.57
N GLY A 71 -6.81 3.76 20.72
CA GLY A 71 -8.19 4.02 21.12
C GLY A 71 -8.40 5.39 21.79
N ILE A 72 -7.33 6.08 22.20
CA ILE A 72 -7.43 7.41 22.82
C ILE A 72 -7.68 8.52 21.79
N GLU A 73 -7.17 8.36 20.57
CA GLU A 73 -7.45 9.28 19.48
C GLU A 73 -8.91 9.08 19.08
N ARG A 74 -9.74 10.09 19.37
CA ARG A 74 -11.17 10.02 19.09
C ARG A 74 -11.35 9.90 17.59
N SER A 75 -11.64 8.69 17.13
CA SER A 75 -12.19 8.49 15.80
C SER A 75 -13.40 9.37 15.66
N ARG A 76 -13.47 10.14 14.57
CA ARG A 76 -14.62 11.01 14.32
C ARG A 76 -15.90 10.17 14.22
N TYR A 77 -15.77 8.92 13.77
CA TYR A 77 -16.87 7.98 13.59
C TYR A 77 -16.56 6.62 14.20
N ASN A 78 -17.56 5.97 14.78
CA ASN A 78 -17.42 4.64 15.37
C ASN A 78 -17.67 3.52 14.35
N SER A 79 -18.41 3.79 13.30
CA SER A 79 -18.65 2.86 12.21
C SER A 79 -18.59 3.55 10.85
N ILE A 80 -18.40 2.74 9.80
CA ILE A 80 -18.48 3.22 8.42
C ILE A 80 -19.89 3.74 8.12
N ASP A 81 -20.92 3.12 8.70
CA ASP A 81 -22.31 3.49 8.47
C ASP A 81 -22.65 4.84 9.14
N GLU A 82 -22.09 5.14 10.31
CA GLU A 82 -22.20 6.46 10.97
C GLU A 82 -21.53 7.56 10.14
N ALA A 83 -20.32 7.32 9.60
CA ALA A 83 -19.64 8.27 8.71
C ALA A 83 -20.45 8.55 7.43
N ILE A 84 -21.17 7.54 6.95
CA ILE A 84 -22.05 7.66 5.80
C ILE A 84 -23.29 8.49 6.13
N GLU A 85 -23.91 8.26 7.28
CA GLU A 85 -25.08 9.01 7.75
C GLU A 85 -24.75 10.49 7.99
N ASP A 86 -23.55 10.79 8.49
CA ASP A 86 -23.03 12.16 8.65
C ASP A 86 -22.65 12.83 7.32
N GLY A 87 -22.76 12.11 6.20
CA GLY A 87 -22.56 12.68 4.86
C GLY A 87 -21.09 12.83 4.44
N VAL A 88 -20.16 12.10 5.06
CA VAL A 88 -18.73 12.14 4.70
C VAL A 88 -18.47 11.61 3.29
N ALA A 89 -19.26 10.61 2.88
CA ALA A 89 -19.21 9.99 1.56
C ALA A 89 -20.54 10.17 0.81
N PRO A 90 -20.84 11.39 0.31
CA PRO A 90 -22.07 11.67 -0.41
C PRO A 90 -22.08 10.96 -1.77
N ILE A 91 -23.26 10.52 -2.20
CA ILE A 91 -23.52 9.99 -3.55
C ILE A 91 -24.89 10.54 -4.00
N PRO A 92 -24.96 11.29 -5.12
CA PRO A 92 -23.85 11.81 -5.93
C PRO A 92 -22.89 12.71 -5.12
N LEU A 93 -21.65 12.88 -5.59
CA LEU A 93 -20.62 13.66 -4.89
C LEU A 93 -21.01 15.15 -4.82
N SER A 94 -21.78 15.61 -5.79
CA SER A 94 -22.42 16.93 -5.82
C SER A 94 -23.74 16.87 -6.58
N LEU A 95 -24.64 17.82 -6.32
CA LEU A 95 -25.87 18.01 -7.11
C LEU A 95 -25.56 18.68 -8.46
N ASP A 96 -24.50 19.49 -8.52
CA ASP A 96 -23.95 20.06 -9.74
C ASP A 96 -23.10 19.01 -10.47
N ARG A 97 -23.45 18.70 -11.73
CA ARG A 97 -22.77 17.67 -12.53
C ARG A 97 -21.33 18.02 -12.83
N THR A 98 -21.01 19.30 -13.04
CA THR A 98 -19.63 19.74 -13.28
C THR A 98 -18.77 19.54 -12.03
N LEU A 99 -19.31 19.89 -10.86
CA LEU A 99 -18.64 19.68 -9.58
C LEU A 99 -18.56 18.19 -9.20
N ASP A 100 -19.55 17.37 -9.58
CA ASP A 100 -19.56 15.92 -9.36
C ASP A 100 -18.42 15.23 -10.13
N VAL A 101 -18.23 15.57 -11.41
CA VAL A 101 -17.11 15.08 -12.22
C VAL A 101 -15.77 15.52 -11.66
N GLN A 102 -15.65 16.78 -11.23
CA GLN A 102 -14.42 17.27 -10.60
C GLN A 102 -14.11 16.53 -9.29
N ARG A 103 -15.10 16.36 -8.41
CA ARG A 103 -14.93 15.60 -7.15
C ARG A 103 -14.57 14.15 -7.42
N SER A 104 -15.13 13.54 -8.45
CA SER A 104 -14.77 12.19 -8.89
C SER A 104 -13.28 12.10 -9.24
N ILE A 105 -12.76 13.08 -9.99
CA ILE A 105 -11.34 13.18 -10.33
C ILE A 105 -10.49 13.36 -9.06
N ASP A 106 -10.94 14.19 -8.12
CA ASP A 106 -10.22 14.44 -6.87
C ASP A 106 -10.14 13.18 -5.99
N VAL A 107 -11.21 12.39 -5.91
CA VAL A 107 -11.23 11.09 -5.24
C VAL A 107 -10.24 10.12 -5.90
N MET A 108 -10.22 10.05 -7.24
CA MET A 108 -9.27 9.20 -7.97
C MET A 108 -7.80 9.61 -7.74
N ASP A 109 -7.52 10.91 -7.73
CA ASP A 109 -6.18 11.44 -7.53
C ASP A 109 -5.68 11.21 -6.09
N HIS A 110 -6.56 11.35 -5.10
CA HIS A 110 -6.20 11.03 -3.72
C HIS A 110 -5.98 9.53 -3.54
N LEU A 111 -6.82 8.66 -4.12
CA LEU A 111 -6.60 7.21 -4.12
C LEU A 111 -5.27 6.81 -4.76
N PHE A 112 -4.90 7.46 -5.86
CA PHE A 112 -3.62 7.28 -6.52
C PHE A 112 -2.45 7.66 -5.58
N SER A 113 -2.59 8.76 -4.84
CA SER A 113 -1.60 9.17 -3.84
C SER A 113 -1.53 8.22 -2.64
N CYS A 114 -2.67 7.68 -2.20
CA CYS A 114 -2.74 6.67 -1.14
C CYS A 114 -2.05 5.37 -1.54
N GLU A 115 -2.24 4.90 -2.77
CA GLU A 115 -1.59 3.70 -3.29
C GLU A 115 -0.06 3.88 -3.37
N ALA A 116 0.42 5.02 -3.86
CA ALA A 116 1.85 5.34 -3.84
C ALA A 116 2.42 5.38 -2.41
N THR A 117 1.63 5.86 -1.45
CA THR A 117 2.02 5.91 -0.02
C THR A 117 2.08 4.51 0.56
N TRP A 118 1.10 3.66 0.24
CA TRP A 118 1.08 2.25 0.65
C TRP A 118 2.31 1.49 0.17
N HIS A 119 2.69 1.65 -1.10
CA HIS A 119 3.86 0.99 -1.66
C HIS A 119 5.21 1.39 -1.00
N LYS A 120 5.24 2.50 -0.24
CA LYS A 120 6.41 2.94 0.53
C LYS A 120 6.50 2.32 1.94
N GLY A 121 5.68 1.31 2.24
CA GLY A 121 5.74 0.55 3.50
C GLY A 121 4.71 0.99 4.55
N HIS A 122 3.76 1.85 4.21
CA HIS A 122 2.64 2.16 5.11
C HIS A 122 1.57 1.06 5.09
N THR A 123 0.69 1.02 6.09
CA THR A 123 -0.38 0.01 6.13
C THR A 123 -1.47 0.31 5.11
N LEU A 124 -2.08 -0.75 4.56
CA LEU A 124 -3.17 -0.63 3.60
C LEU A 124 -4.44 -0.01 4.24
N ALA A 125 -4.67 -0.33 5.53
CA ALA A 125 -5.76 0.20 6.34
C ALA A 125 -5.71 1.72 6.54
N GLN A 126 -4.50 2.28 6.75
CA GLN A 126 -4.31 3.73 6.98
C GLN A 126 -4.08 4.53 5.69
N THR A 127 -4.05 3.88 4.52
CA THR A 127 -3.81 4.54 3.23
C THR A 127 -5.01 4.39 2.31
N VAL A 128 -5.05 3.32 1.51
CA VAL A 128 -6.06 3.11 0.47
C VAL A 128 -7.46 2.90 1.07
N PHE A 129 -7.56 2.14 2.16
CA PHE A 129 -8.84 1.83 2.80
C PHE A 129 -9.37 2.92 3.74
N THR A 130 -8.70 4.08 3.80
CA THR A 130 -9.32 5.29 4.37
C THR A 130 -10.49 5.78 3.50
N CYS A 131 -10.54 5.33 2.24
CA CYS A 131 -11.63 5.60 1.30
C CYS A 131 -12.88 4.79 1.65
N ILE A 132 -13.94 5.49 2.07
CA ILE A 132 -15.25 4.89 2.37
C ILE A 132 -15.86 4.25 1.12
N TYR A 133 -15.61 4.82 -0.07
CA TYR A 133 -16.11 4.26 -1.34
C TYR A 133 -15.51 2.88 -1.67
N LEU A 134 -14.27 2.59 -1.24
CA LEU A 134 -13.66 1.27 -1.38
C LEU A 134 -14.20 0.28 -0.35
N MET A 135 -14.50 0.75 0.86
CA MET A 135 -15.06 -0.10 1.92
C MET A 135 -16.53 -0.48 1.66
N ARG A 136 -17.30 0.37 0.98
CA ARG A 136 -18.72 0.16 0.64
C ARG A 136 -18.96 0.34 -0.85
N MET A 137 -18.49 -0.61 -1.65
CA MET A 137 -18.61 -0.52 -3.10
C MET A 137 -20.03 -0.51 -3.63
N GLU A 138 -20.98 -1.17 -2.96
CA GLU A 138 -22.40 -1.23 -3.35
C GLU A 138 -22.98 0.18 -3.58
N ARG A 139 -22.54 1.14 -2.77
CA ARG A 139 -22.98 2.53 -2.85
C ARG A 139 -22.52 3.23 -4.13
N THR A 140 -21.33 2.91 -4.63
CA THR A 140 -20.80 3.52 -5.86
C THR A 140 -21.45 2.98 -7.13
N SER A 141 -22.30 1.95 -7.06
CA SER A 141 -22.94 1.33 -8.22
C SER A 141 -23.70 2.31 -9.12
N SER A 142 -24.28 3.37 -8.56
CA SER A 142 -24.96 4.45 -9.29
C SER A 142 -23.99 5.37 -10.05
N HIS A 143 -22.73 5.43 -9.63
CA HIS A 143 -21.69 6.28 -10.23
C HIS A 143 -20.67 5.42 -10.98
N ALA A 144 -20.98 5.07 -12.24
CA ALA A 144 -20.24 4.10 -13.03
C ALA A 144 -18.73 4.36 -13.12
N VAL A 145 -18.31 5.63 -13.26
CA VAL A 145 -16.89 6.00 -13.39
C VAL A 145 -16.11 5.66 -12.12
N LEU A 146 -16.52 6.21 -10.97
CA LEU A 146 -15.94 5.92 -9.67
C LEU A 146 -16.00 4.42 -9.31
N ASN A 147 -17.13 3.75 -9.55
CA ASN A 147 -17.26 2.31 -9.30
C ASN A 147 -16.24 1.49 -10.09
N SER A 148 -16.11 1.77 -11.38
CA SER A 148 -15.17 1.07 -12.24
C SER A 148 -13.71 1.27 -11.78
N PHE A 149 -13.35 2.49 -11.37
CA PHE A 149 -12.02 2.83 -10.86
C PHE A 149 -11.73 2.15 -9.51
N CYS A 150 -12.68 2.18 -8.58
CA CYS A 150 -12.55 1.54 -7.26
C CYS A 150 -12.37 0.01 -7.38
N ARG A 151 -13.17 -0.66 -8.23
CA ARG A 151 -13.07 -2.11 -8.47
C ARG A 151 -11.69 -2.51 -8.98
N ILE A 152 -11.20 -1.83 -10.02
CA ILE A 152 -9.90 -2.17 -10.60
C ILE A 152 -8.74 -1.81 -9.65
N LEU A 153 -8.85 -0.75 -8.86
CA LEU A 153 -7.85 -0.40 -7.84
C LEU A 153 -7.76 -1.49 -6.77
N ARG A 154 -8.90 -1.97 -6.27
CA ARG A 154 -8.93 -3.08 -5.31
C ARG A 154 -8.32 -4.36 -5.89
N ALA A 155 -8.69 -4.71 -7.12
CA ALA A 155 -8.11 -5.86 -7.82
C ALA A 155 -6.59 -5.72 -7.99
N THR A 156 -6.11 -4.49 -8.26
CA THR A 156 -4.67 -4.18 -8.34
C THR A 156 -3.99 -4.35 -6.98
N CYS A 157 -4.56 -3.84 -5.90
CA CYS A 157 -4.02 -3.98 -4.54
C CYS A 157 -3.91 -5.46 -4.15
N ASN A 158 -4.98 -6.26 -4.36
CA ASN A 158 -4.96 -7.71 -4.11
C ASN A 158 -3.89 -8.43 -4.96
N ALA A 159 -3.66 -7.99 -6.19
CA ALA A 159 -2.62 -8.55 -7.04
C ALA A 159 -1.20 -8.23 -6.55
N VAL A 160 -0.96 -7.01 -6.10
CA VAL A 160 0.32 -6.58 -5.52
C VAL A 160 0.58 -7.31 -4.20
N ILE A 161 -0.41 -7.40 -3.30
CA ILE A 161 -0.30 -8.18 -2.05
C ILE A 161 0.06 -9.63 -2.37
N SER A 162 -0.65 -10.26 -3.30
CA SER A 162 -0.34 -11.63 -3.71
C SER A 162 1.08 -11.79 -4.25
N ALA A 163 1.59 -10.81 -5.02
CA ALA A 163 2.96 -10.84 -5.53
C ALA A 163 3.99 -10.68 -4.38
N VAL A 164 3.78 -9.74 -3.47
CA VAL A 164 4.66 -9.48 -2.32
C VAL A 164 4.69 -10.67 -1.36
N SER A 165 3.52 -11.24 -1.02
CA SER A 165 3.44 -12.46 -0.20
C SER A 165 4.12 -13.66 -0.86
N THR A 166 4.07 -13.77 -2.20
CA THR A 166 4.77 -14.84 -2.93
C THR A 166 6.29 -14.64 -2.92
N ALA A 167 6.74 -13.37 -2.98
CA ALA A 167 8.15 -13.02 -2.94
C ALA A 167 8.83 -13.35 -1.60
N ARG A 168 8.08 -13.70 -0.54
CA ARG A 168 8.60 -14.00 0.81
C ARG A 168 9.52 -12.89 1.35
N THR A 169 9.23 -11.64 1.00
CA THR A 169 9.86 -10.47 1.65
C THR A 169 9.52 -10.48 3.13
N HIS A 170 10.43 -10.05 4.00
CA HIS A 170 10.19 -10.02 5.44
C HIS A 170 8.90 -9.25 5.76
N GLU A 171 7.88 -9.96 6.24
CA GLU A 171 6.62 -9.38 6.66
C GLU A 171 6.90 -8.38 7.81
N GLU A 172 6.31 -7.18 7.74
CA GLU A 172 6.49 -6.06 8.68
C GLU A 172 7.73 -5.15 8.53
N GLU A 173 8.77 -5.54 7.77
CA GLU A 173 9.90 -4.64 7.46
C GLU A 173 9.71 -3.89 6.13
N ASP A 174 9.14 -4.56 5.13
CA ASP A 174 9.07 -4.07 3.75
C ASP A 174 7.64 -3.61 3.36
N LEU A 175 6.62 -4.46 3.56
CA LEU A 175 5.19 -4.10 3.38
C LEU A 175 4.33 -4.78 4.44
N PHE A 176 3.31 -4.07 4.90
CA PHE A 176 2.20 -4.68 5.62
C PHE A 176 1.28 -5.41 4.63
N THR A 177 1.47 -6.72 4.50
CA THR A 177 0.60 -7.63 3.73
C THR A 177 -0.70 -7.98 4.47
N MET A 178 -0.70 -7.78 5.80
CA MET A 178 -1.84 -8.04 6.67
C MET A 178 -3.03 -7.15 6.30
N SER A 179 -4.12 -7.81 5.94
CA SER A 179 -5.33 -7.15 5.44
C SER A 179 -6.35 -6.85 6.54
N PHE A 180 -6.15 -7.33 7.78
CA PHE A 180 -6.98 -7.04 8.97
C PHE A 180 -8.51 -7.10 8.74
N GLY A 181 -8.98 -8.04 7.93
CA GLY A 181 -10.42 -8.18 7.61
C GLY A 181 -10.98 -7.15 6.62
N LEU A 182 -10.14 -6.35 5.97
CA LEU A 182 -10.55 -5.40 4.93
C LEU A 182 -11.14 -6.11 3.71
N PRO A 183 -12.17 -5.51 3.07
CA PRO A 183 -12.83 -6.11 1.91
C PRO A 183 -11.96 -5.99 0.66
N LEU A 184 -10.91 -6.81 0.56
CA LEU A 184 -9.98 -6.89 -0.57
C LEU A 184 -10.45 -7.78 -1.72
N ARG A 185 -11.42 -8.65 -1.46
CA ARG A 185 -12.08 -9.49 -2.45
C ARG A 185 -13.57 -9.43 -2.20
N ASP A 186 -14.33 -9.25 -3.27
CA ASP A 186 -15.78 -9.26 -3.24
C ASP A 186 -16.32 -9.94 -4.51
N GLU A 187 -17.58 -10.33 -4.48
CA GLU A 187 -18.19 -10.98 -5.63
C GLU A 187 -18.23 -10.04 -6.85
N GLY A 188 -17.72 -10.53 -7.98
CA GLY A 188 -17.71 -9.79 -9.25
C GLY A 188 -16.44 -8.97 -9.55
N ASP A 189 -15.38 -9.10 -8.74
CA ASP A 189 -14.06 -8.53 -9.06
C ASP A 189 -13.46 -9.07 -10.35
N ASP A 190 -13.81 -10.30 -10.76
CA ASP A 190 -13.39 -10.89 -12.03
C ASP A 190 -13.87 -10.07 -13.26
N LYS A 191 -14.95 -9.28 -13.09
CA LYS A 191 -15.52 -8.42 -14.13
C LYS A 191 -14.98 -6.98 -14.06
N CYS A 192 -14.01 -6.67 -13.21
CA CYS A 192 -13.50 -5.30 -13.05
C CYS A 192 -13.02 -4.68 -14.37
N LEU A 193 -12.30 -5.45 -15.21
CA LEU A 193 -11.82 -5.00 -16.52
C LEU A 193 -12.95 -4.76 -17.52
N SER A 194 -13.98 -5.60 -17.55
CA SER A 194 -15.08 -5.43 -18.52
C SER A 194 -15.92 -4.19 -18.19
N ILE A 195 -16.16 -3.93 -16.90
CA ILE A 195 -16.83 -2.72 -16.41
C ILE A 195 -15.98 -1.48 -16.72
N LEU A 196 -14.67 -1.53 -16.49
CA LEU A 196 -13.77 -0.41 -16.80
C LEU A 196 -13.74 -0.09 -18.30
N ASN A 197 -13.65 -1.12 -19.15
CA ASN A 197 -13.64 -0.95 -20.60
C ASN A 197 -14.95 -0.37 -21.14
N SER A 198 -16.10 -0.75 -20.56
CA SER A 198 -17.40 -0.20 -20.99
C SER A 198 -17.49 1.29 -20.67
N VAL A 199 -17.07 1.69 -19.47
CA VAL A 199 -17.01 3.11 -19.05
C VAL A 199 -16.02 3.89 -19.90
N GLU A 200 -14.82 3.36 -20.14
CA GLU A 200 -13.82 4.00 -20.99
C GLU A 200 -14.35 4.21 -22.42
N GLU A 201 -15.06 3.23 -22.99
CA GLU A 201 -15.62 3.36 -24.34
C GLU A 201 -16.76 4.38 -24.39
N ILE A 202 -17.58 4.49 -23.33
CA ILE A 202 -18.61 5.54 -23.22
C ILE A 202 -17.95 6.93 -23.23
N ILE A 203 -16.95 7.16 -22.38
CA ILE A 203 -16.26 8.46 -22.30
C ILE A 203 -15.45 8.73 -23.58
N SER A 204 -14.87 7.70 -24.21
CA SER A 204 -14.17 7.83 -25.49
C SER A 204 -15.11 8.16 -26.64
N ARG A 205 -16.35 7.68 -26.63
CA ARG A 205 -17.40 8.10 -27.58
C ARG A 205 -17.81 9.54 -27.34
N GLN A 206 -17.96 9.96 -26.07
CA GLN A 206 -18.25 11.36 -25.71
C GLN A 206 -17.16 12.29 -26.22
N LEU A 207 -15.89 11.99 -25.94
CA LEU A 207 -14.76 12.80 -26.41
C LEU A 207 -14.74 12.93 -27.95
N ARG A 208 -15.03 11.84 -28.68
CA ARG A 208 -15.11 11.87 -30.15
C ARG A 208 -16.28 12.73 -30.63
N ALA A 209 -17.44 12.65 -29.97
CA ALA A 209 -18.61 13.45 -30.29
C ALA A 209 -18.36 14.95 -30.06
N CYS A 210 -17.72 15.33 -28.95
CA CYS A 210 -17.35 16.72 -28.66
C CYS A 210 -16.43 17.30 -29.73
N LYS A 211 -15.40 16.55 -30.14
CA LYS A 211 -14.47 16.97 -31.21
C LYS A 211 -15.19 17.12 -32.56
N ALA A 212 -16.10 16.21 -32.88
CA ALA A 212 -16.89 16.28 -34.11
C ALA A 212 -17.83 17.49 -34.12
N GLN A 213 -18.41 17.85 -32.97
CA GLN A 213 -19.27 19.03 -32.82
C GLN A 213 -18.50 20.35 -32.90
N ALA A 214 -17.27 20.39 -32.37
CA ALA A 214 -16.38 21.55 -32.53
C ALA A 214 -16.00 21.79 -34.01
N LEU A 215 -15.87 20.71 -34.80
CA LEU A 215 -15.53 20.76 -36.23
C LEU A 215 -16.74 20.99 -37.14
N SER A 216 -17.92 20.49 -36.78
CA SER A 216 -19.18 20.61 -37.53
C SER A 216 -20.21 21.32 -36.66
N LYS A 217 -20.48 22.60 -36.93
CA LYS A 217 -21.50 23.44 -36.25
C LYS A 217 -22.96 22.94 -36.37
N LYS A 218 -23.21 21.64 -36.56
CA LYS A 218 -24.55 21.06 -36.55
C LYS A 218 -24.55 19.57 -36.19
N LYS A 219 -25.56 19.26 -35.37
CA LYS A 219 -26.14 17.95 -34.99
C LYS A 219 -25.59 17.33 -33.70
N THR A 220 -26.37 17.56 -32.63
CA THR A 220 -26.43 16.75 -31.42
C THR A 220 -26.54 15.27 -31.82
N LEU A 221 -25.61 14.45 -31.35
CA LEU A 221 -25.68 13.01 -31.51
C LEU A 221 -26.74 12.50 -30.52
N GLU A 222 -27.90 12.10 -31.02
CA GLU A 222 -28.99 11.56 -30.22
C GLU A 222 -28.50 10.34 -29.41
N GLY A 223 -28.59 10.42 -28.08
CA GLY A 223 -28.38 9.28 -27.17
C GLY A 223 -27.11 9.31 -26.32
N LEU A 224 -26.34 10.40 -26.29
CA LEU A 224 -25.17 10.52 -25.41
C LEU A 224 -25.35 11.68 -24.42
N GLU A 225 -25.57 11.34 -23.14
CA GLU A 225 -25.66 12.34 -22.07
C GLU A 225 -24.29 12.99 -21.87
N SER A 226 -24.23 14.31 -21.67
CA SER A 226 -22.99 15.02 -21.35
C SER A 226 -22.54 14.65 -19.93
N LEU A 227 -21.23 14.59 -19.71
CA LEU A 227 -20.69 14.29 -18.37
C LEU A 227 -20.97 15.44 -17.41
N GLN A 228 -21.02 16.67 -17.93
CA GLN A 228 -21.22 17.86 -17.13
C GLN A 228 -22.05 18.92 -17.89
N ASP A 229 -22.34 20.04 -17.23
CA ASP A 229 -23.32 21.03 -17.69
C ASP A 229 -22.73 22.11 -18.62
N ASN A 230 -21.43 22.37 -18.55
CA ASN A 230 -20.71 23.40 -19.33
C ASN A 230 -20.01 22.82 -20.58
N PRO A 231 -20.56 22.94 -21.80
CA PRO A 231 -20.04 22.29 -23.00
C PRO A 231 -18.58 22.64 -23.35
N ASP A 232 -18.09 23.81 -22.93
CA ASP A 232 -16.72 24.26 -23.21
C ASP A 232 -15.67 23.47 -22.42
N LEU A 233 -16.05 22.88 -21.28
CA LEU A 233 -15.15 22.11 -20.40
C LEU A 233 -15.24 20.60 -20.65
N GLU A 234 -16.24 20.14 -21.41
CA GLU A 234 -16.53 18.72 -21.63
C GLU A 234 -15.33 17.96 -22.21
N GLU A 235 -14.63 18.55 -23.19
CA GLU A 235 -13.47 17.91 -23.82
C GLU A 235 -12.34 17.65 -22.81
N ASP A 236 -12.05 18.65 -21.97
CA ASP A 236 -10.96 18.58 -21.01
C ASP A 236 -11.29 17.65 -19.84
N TYR A 237 -12.53 17.64 -19.35
CA TYR A 237 -12.99 16.67 -18.34
C TYR A 237 -12.99 15.24 -18.87
N CYS A 238 -13.47 15.00 -20.11
CA CYS A 238 -13.38 13.70 -20.77
C CYS A 238 -11.92 13.22 -20.84
N ARG A 239 -10.99 14.10 -21.23
CA ARG A 239 -9.56 13.77 -21.33
C ARG A 239 -8.95 13.50 -19.95
N ALA A 240 -9.31 14.28 -18.95
CA ALA A 240 -8.84 14.11 -17.57
C ALA A 240 -9.33 12.79 -16.95
N LEU A 241 -10.56 12.37 -17.22
CA LEU A 241 -11.07 11.07 -16.78
C LEU A 241 -10.42 9.91 -17.54
N LEU A 242 -10.33 10.00 -18.87
CA LEU A 242 -9.78 8.93 -19.69
C LEU A 242 -8.34 8.59 -19.34
N CYS A 243 -7.48 9.58 -19.10
CA CYS A 243 -6.09 9.30 -18.74
C CYS A 243 -5.97 8.54 -17.42
N ARG A 244 -6.81 8.85 -16.42
CA ARG A 244 -6.85 8.13 -15.13
C ARG A 244 -7.36 6.70 -15.28
N LEU A 245 -8.44 6.51 -16.02
CA LEU A 245 -9.02 5.18 -16.28
C LEU A 245 -8.06 4.30 -17.10
N ARG A 246 -7.45 4.86 -18.14
CA ARG A 246 -6.49 4.14 -19.00
C ARG A 246 -5.19 3.82 -18.28
N PHE A 247 -4.64 4.77 -17.52
CA PHE A 247 -3.51 4.50 -16.65
C PHE A 247 -3.81 3.30 -15.76
N ARG A 248 -4.96 3.32 -15.07
CA ARG A 248 -5.35 2.25 -14.16
C ARG A 248 -5.52 0.90 -14.86
N LYS A 249 -6.17 0.89 -16.03
CA LYS A 249 -6.31 -0.31 -16.88
C LYS A 249 -4.94 -0.89 -17.27
N HIS A 250 -4.06 -0.05 -17.79
CA HIS A 250 -2.74 -0.49 -18.24
C HIS A 250 -1.87 -0.93 -17.07
N PHE A 251 -1.91 -0.23 -15.93
CA PHE A 251 -1.17 -0.60 -14.73
C PHE A 251 -1.61 -1.98 -14.20
N TYR A 252 -2.91 -2.24 -14.14
CA TYR A 252 -3.43 -3.58 -13.82
C TYR A 252 -2.89 -4.66 -14.78
N HIS A 253 -2.86 -4.37 -16.09
CA HIS A 253 -2.30 -5.30 -17.07
C HIS A 253 -0.79 -5.52 -16.90
N VAL A 254 0.01 -4.50 -16.54
CA VAL A 254 1.43 -4.66 -16.22
C VAL A 254 1.60 -5.68 -15.11
N ILE A 255 0.90 -5.47 -13.99
CA ILE A 255 0.94 -6.36 -12.82
C ILE A 255 0.52 -7.79 -13.20
N MET A 256 -0.60 -7.96 -13.92
CA MET A 256 -1.08 -9.29 -14.34
C MET A 256 -0.13 -9.99 -15.32
N CYS A 257 0.50 -9.24 -16.24
CA CYS A 257 1.42 -9.81 -17.20
C CYS A 257 2.72 -10.27 -16.55
N MET A 258 3.26 -9.49 -15.60
CA MET A 258 4.47 -9.87 -14.86
C MET A 258 4.26 -11.08 -13.94
N ARG A 259 3.02 -11.31 -13.49
CA ARG A 259 2.65 -12.51 -12.70
C ARG A 259 2.52 -13.79 -13.52
N LYS A 260 2.57 -13.72 -14.86
CA LYS A 260 2.49 -14.94 -15.69
C LYS A 260 3.77 -15.78 -15.48
N PRO A 261 3.63 -17.11 -15.35
CA PRO A 261 4.78 -17.98 -15.11
C PRO A 261 5.71 -17.98 -16.33
N HIS A 262 6.99 -18.26 -16.07
CA HIS A 262 8.04 -18.37 -17.10
C HIS A 262 8.26 -17.08 -17.91
N GLY A 263 7.88 -15.91 -17.36
CA GLY A 263 8.07 -14.62 -18.03
C GLY A 263 7.30 -14.44 -19.35
N ARG A 264 6.30 -15.28 -19.64
CA ARG A 264 5.51 -15.25 -20.89
C ARG A 264 4.76 -13.93 -21.11
N GLY A 265 4.61 -13.10 -20.08
CA GLY A 265 3.96 -11.80 -20.14
C GLY A 265 4.88 -10.59 -20.28
N LEU A 266 6.20 -10.74 -20.21
CA LEU A 266 7.11 -9.58 -20.07
C LEU A 266 7.07 -8.62 -21.28
N GLU A 267 6.97 -9.14 -22.51
CA GLU A 267 6.89 -8.28 -23.70
C GLU A 267 5.59 -7.47 -23.74
N LEU A 268 4.46 -8.08 -23.34
CA LEU A 268 3.18 -7.40 -23.26
C LEU A 268 3.16 -6.40 -22.10
N ALA A 269 3.79 -6.73 -20.97
CA ALA A 269 3.95 -5.84 -19.83
C ALA A 269 4.68 -4.55 -20.27
N ARG A 270 5.78 -4.66 -21.01
CA ARG A 270 6.53 -3.50 -21.54
C ARG A 270 5.69 -2.61 -22.47
N LYS A 271 4.84 -3.18 -23.33
CA LYS A 271 3.88 -2.41 -24.13
C LYS A 271 2.92 -1.62 -23.23
N HIS A 272 2.40 -2.25 -22.18
CA HIS A 272 1.53 -1.58 -21.22
C HIS A 272 2.26 -0.54 -20.36
N VAL A 273 3.52 -0.77 -19.98
CA VAL A 273 4.35 0.23 -19.29
C VAL A 273 4.49 1.51 -20.12
N ALA A 274 4.77 1.38 -21.42
CA ALA A 274 4.85 2.53 -22.32
C ALA A 274 3.50 3.28 -22.42
N SER A 275 2.38 2.56 -22.45
CA SER A 275 1.04 3.16 -22.38
C SER A 275 0.81 3.88 -21.04
N CYS A 276 1.19 3.28 -19.90
CA CYS A 276 1.08 3.90 -18.58
C CYS A 276 1.85 5.23 -18.51
N LEU A 277 3.11 5.26 -18.98
CA LEU A 277 3.93 6.47 -18.99
C LEU A 277 3.29 7.58 -19.85
N THR A 278 2.69 7.20 -20.98
CA THR A 278 1.97 8.14 -21.84
C THR A 278 0.76 8.74 -21.12
N GLU A 279 -0.08 7.89 -20.51
CA GLU A 279 -1.28 8.33 -19.78
C GLU A 279 -0.92 9.15 -18.53
N LEU A 280 0.15 8.81 -17.83
CA LEU A 280 0.65 9.54 -16.67
C LEU A 280 1.12 10.96 -17.06
N ASN A 281 1.78 11.13 -18.21
CA ASN A 281 2.10 12.46 -18.75
C ASN A 281 0.83 13.27 -19.10
N LEU A 282 -0.22 12.61 -19.61
CA LEU A 282 -1.52 13.27 -19.84
C LEU A 282 -2.19 13.68 -18.53
N MET A 283 -2.13 12.85 -17.48
CA MET A 283 -2.57 13.21 -16.13
C MET A 283 -1.79 14.42 -15.60
N HIS A 284 -0.47 14.45 -15.80
CA HIS A 284 0.37 15.58 -15.42
C HIS A 284 -0.06 16.89 -16.11
N LYS A 285 -0.35 16.82 -17.42
CA LYS A 285 -0.84 17.96 -18.20
C LYS A 285 -2.24 18.43 -17.78
N SER A 286 -3.12 17.52 -17.37
CA SER A 286 -4.48 17.85 -16.94
C SER A 286 -4.52 18.71 -15.67
N ARG A 287 -3.42 18.76 -14.89
CA ARG A 287 -3.33 19.56 -13.67
C ARG A 287 -3.63 21.05 -13.89
N LYS A 288 -3.11 21.64 -14.97
CA LYS A 288 -3.28 23.09 -15.24
C LYS A 288 -4.76 23.45 -15.40
N PHE A 289 -5.49 22.61 -16.12
CA PHE A 289 -6.93 22.74 -16.31
C PHE A 289 -7.68 22.55 -14.99
N LEU A 290 -7.39 21.49 -14.24
CA LEU A 290 -8.09 21.22 -12.97
C LEU A 290 -7.87 22.32 -11.91
N LYS A 291 -6.67 22.91 -11.89
CA LYS A 291 -6.37 24.07 -11.01
C LYS A 291 -7.11 25.34 -11.41
N SER A 292 -7.38 25.57 -12.71
CA SER A 292 -8.10 26.79 -13.12
C SER A 292 -9.57 26.73 -12.72
N GLN A 293 -10.16 25.53 -12.66
CA GLN A 293 -11.54 25.32 -12.20
C GLN A 293 -11.70 25.38 -10.68
N SER A 294 -10.63 25.14 -9.89
CA SER A 294 -10.69 25.08 -8.42
C SER A 294 -10.45 26.41 -7.69
N SER A 295 -10.21 27.51 -8.41
CA SER A 295 -9.87 28.85 -7.91
C SER A 295 -10.81 29.40 -6.81
N THR A 296 -12.00 28.82 -6.63
CA THR A 296 -13.05 29.30 -5.72
C THR A 296 -13.09 28.57 -4.37
N MET A 297 -12.33 27.49 -4.17
CA MET A 297 -12.34 26.72 -2.91
C MET A 297 -10.97 26.71 -2.21
N VAL A 298 -11.01 26.72 -0.87
CA VAL A 298 -9.89 26.85 0.07
C VAL A 298 -8.67 26.03 -0.37
N GLN A 299 -7.66 26.70 -0.91
CA GLN A 299 -6.41 26.07 -1.32
C GLN A 299 -5.60 25.70 -0.07
N GLN A 300 -5.25 24.42 0.07
CA GLN A 300 -4.13 24.05 0.91
C GLN A 300 -2.83 24.51 0.24
N SER A 301 -1.83 24.91 1.05
CA SER A 301 -0.51 25.32 0.56
C SER A 301 0.06 24.30 -0.44
N ASP A 302 0.47 24.78 -1.62
CA ASP A 302 0.69 24.05 -2.89
C ASP A 302 1.63 22.82 -2.81
N GLY A 303 2.38 22.64 -1.72
CA GLY A 303 3.32 21.54 -1.52
C GLY A 303 2.73 20.23 -0.99
N ASN A 304 1.57 20.25 -0.32
CA ASN A 304 1.00 19.08 0.36
C ASN A 304 -0.30 18.54 -0.28
N CYS A 305 -0.78 19.11 -1.39
CA CYS A 305 -2.02 18.67 -2.00
C CYS A 305 -1.91 17.26 -2.57
N THR A 306 -2.88 16.40 -2.24
CA THR A 306 -2.98 15.01 -2.72
C THR A 306 -3.77 14.87 -4.03
N THR A 307 -4.34 15.97 -4.52
CA THR A 307 -5.18 16.02 -5.73
C THR A 307 -4.56 16.94 -6.79
N ALA A 308 -4.86 16.72 -8.08
CA ALA A 308 -4.36 17.59 -9.14
C ALA A 308 -4.99 19.00 -9.09
N SER A 309 -6.27 19.08 -8.70
CA SER A 309 -7.03 20.33 -8.57
C SER A 309 -6.57 21.18 -7.37
N GLY A 310 -5.99 20.56 -6.34
CA GLY A 310 -5.67 21.20 -5.06
C GLY A 310 -6.84 21.21 -4.07
N CYS A 311 -8.01 20.68 -4.44
CA CYS A 311 -9.17 20.54 -3.56
C CYS A 311 -9.00 19.39 -2.56
N GLN A 312 -9.65 19.49 -1.41
CA GLN A 312 -9.78 18.36 -0.50
C GLN A 312 -10.69 17.28 -1.09
N PRO A 313 -10.27 16.01 -1.08
CA PRO A 313 -11.08 14.92 -1.55
C PRO A 313 -12.21 14.62 -0.54
N VAL A 314 -13.33 14.10 -1.05
CA VAL A 314 -14.48 13.69 -0.23
C VAL A 314 -14.48 12.18 -0.01
N GLY A 315 -15.08 11.70 1.08
CA GLY A 315 -15.22 10.27 1.36
C GLY A 315 -13.98 9.56 1.94
N PHE A 316 -13.07 10.30 2.58
CA PHE A 316 -11.88 9.75 3.23
C PHE A 316 -11.87 10.06 4.72
N ASP A 317 -11.55 9.04 5.52
CA ASP A 317 -11.32 9.20 6.96
C ASP A 317 -10.23 8.23 7.42
N VAL A 318 -9.17 8.76 8.03
CA VAL A 318 -7.99 7.99 8.48
C VAL A 318 -8.29 7.23 9.78
N SER A 319 -9.23 7.72 10.58
CA SER A 319 -9.53 7.21 11.91
C SER A 319 -10.43 5.97 11.90
N LEU A 320 -11.20 5.75 10.82
CA LEU A 320 -12.12 4.60 10.69
C LEU A 320 -11.46 3.24 10.92
N ASN A 321 -10.22 3.06 10.44
CA ASN A 321 -9.51 1.79 10.53
C ASN A 321 -8.52 1.70 11.70
N SER A 322 -8.44 2.73 12.56
CA SER A 322 -7.53 2.76 13.72
C SER A 322 -7.68 1.53 14.64
N ARG A 323 -8.92 1.05 14.80
CA ARG A 323 -9.29 -0.13 15.60
C ARG A 323 -8.97 -1.47 14.94
N LEU A 324 -8.69 -1.51 13.63
CA LEU A 324 -8.34 -2.72 12.90
C LEU A 324 -6.83 -3.00 12.91
N LEU A 325 -6.02 -2.04 13.34
CA LEU A 325 -4.57 -2.16 13.34
C LEU A 325 -4.10 -3.12 14.44
N SER A 326 -2.97 -3.77 14.19
CA SER A 326 -2.27 -4.58 15.19
C SER A 326 -1.97 -3.76 16.45
N PRO A 327 -1.76 -4.42 17.61
CA PRO A 327 -1.41 -3.75 18.87
C PRO A 327 0.01 -3.17 18.81
N THR A 328 0.18 -2.15 17.98
CA THR A 328 1.40 -1.38 17.78
C THR A 328 1.08 0.09 18.01
N PRO A 329 2.06 0.88 18.45
CA PRO A 329 1.88 2.31 18.64
C PRO A 329 1.29 2.99 17.40
N PRO A 330 0.27 3.85 17.52
CA PRO A 330 -0.32 4.57 16.40
C PRO A 330 0.74 5.34 15.60
N ARG A 331 0.86 5.01 14.31
CA ARG A 331 1.73 5.72 13.37
C ARG A 331 0.92 6.70 12.54
N ALA A 332 1.27 7.99 12.61
CA ALA A 332 0.68 9.01 11.75
C ALA A 332 1.16 8.83 10.30
N VAL A 333 0.26 8.47 9.39
CA VAL A 333 0.58 8.31 7.97
C VAL A 333 0.35 9.63 7.24
N LYS A 334 1.41 10.19 6.66
CA LYS A 334 1.30 11.35 5.77
C LYS A 334 1.19 10.88 4.32
N VAL A 335 0.00 11.04 3.73
CA VAL A 335 -0.21 10.74 2.31
C VAL A 335 0.71 11.59 1.44
N LEU A 336 1.32 10.96 0.44
CA LEU A 336 2.16 11.63 -0.54
C LEU A 336 1.38 12.73 -1.27
N SER A 337 2.04 13.85 -1.57
CA SER A 337 1.45 14.84 -2.46
C SER A 337 1.30 14.29 -3.87
N TRP A 338 0.34 14.80 -4.62
CA TRP A 338 0.02 14.32 -5.97
C TRP A 338 1.23 14.33 -6.90
N SER A 339 2.06 15.38 -6.85
CA SER A 339 3.29 15.45 -7.64
C SER A 339 4.32 14.39 -7.23
N ASN A 340 4.41 14.06 -5.94
CA ASN A 340 5.27 12.99 -5.47
C ASN A 340 4.73 11.61 -5.86
N ALA A 341 3.41 11.43 -5.89
CA ALA A 341 2.78 10.19 -6.36
C ALA A 341 3.05 9.97 -7.86
N ILE A 342 2.91 11.00 -8.70
CA ILE A 342 3.26 10.97 -10.13
C ILE A 342 4.71 10.51 -10.33
N ARG A 343 5.66 11.16 -9.65
CA ARG A 343 7.09 10.80 -9.70
C ARG A 343 7.37 9.38 -9.21
N TYR A 344 6.66 8.95 -8.17
CA TYR A 344 6.75 7.58 -7.66
C TYR A 344 6.33 6.55 -8.72
N PHE A 345 5.17 6.74 -9.36
CA PHE A 345 4.70 5.83 -10.39
C PHE A 345 5.55 5.87 -11.66
N GLU A 346 6.13 7.01 -12.04
CA GLU A 346 7.13 7.07 -13.13
C GLU A 346 8.34 6.20 -12.82
N ARG A 347 8.92 6.33 -11.62
CA ARG A 347 10.06 5.52 -11.19
C ARG A 347 9.69 4.03 -11.15
N LEU A 348 8.56 3.70 -10.53
CA LEU A 348 8.03 2.34 -10.49
C LEU A 348 7.92 1.73 -11.89
N LEU A 349 7.32 2.46 -12.85
CA LEU A 349 7.16 1.98 -14.22
C LEU A 349 8.50 1.77 -14.93
N HIS A 350 9.48 2.66 -14.72
CA HIS A 350 10.82 2.47 -15.25
C HIS A 350 11.53 1.24 -14.65
N ASP A 351 11.43 1.04 -13.34
CA ASP A 351 12.02 -0.13 -12.67
C ASP A 351 11.36 -1.43 -13.17
N LEU A 352 10.04 -1.45 -13.36
CA LEU A 352 9.32 -2.58 -13.94
C LEU A 352 9.69 -2.83 -15.41
N ASP A 353 9.96 -1.77 -16.20
CA ASP A 353 10.43 -1.91 -17.58
C ASP A 353 11.81 -2.57 -17.66
N VAL A 354 12.72 -2.19 -16.76
CA VAL A 354 14.05 -2.79 -16.62
C VAL A 354 13.93 -4.29 -16.30
N ILE A 355 13.02 -4.66 -15.39
CA ILE A 355 12.74 -6.08 -15.08
C ILE A 355 12.16 -6.80 -16.30
N CYS A 356 11.24 -6.17 -17.05
CA CYS A 356 10.65 -6.75 -18.25
C CYS A 356 11.61 -6.89 -19.44
N ALA A 357 12.74 -6.19 -19.39
CA ALA A 357 13.82 -6.30 -20.37
C ALA A 357 14.83 -7.40 -20.03
N LEU A 358 14.71 -8.06 -18.87
CA LEU A 358 15.61 -9.13 -18.46
C LEU A 358 15.57 -10.31 -19.44
N SER A 359 16.75 -10.72 -19.91
CA SER A 359 16.91 -11.94 -20.68
C SER A 359 16.90 -13.15 -19.75
N LEU A 360 15.94 -14.06 -19.93
CA LEU A 360 15.73 -15.25 -19.09
C LEU A 360 16.74 -16.38 -19.37
N ASN A 361 18.00 -16.03 -19.58
CA ASN A 361 19.07 -17.00 -19.81
C ASN A 361 19.53 -17.60 -18.46
N PRO A 362 19.71 -18.92 -18.35
CA PRO A 362 20.11 -19.59 -17.11
C PRO A 362 21.62 -19.50 -16.85
N VAL A 363 22.23 -18.33 -17.08
CA VAL A 363 23.65 -18.07 -16.82
C VAL A 363 23.75 -17.30 -15.50
N LEU A 364 24.26 -17.96 -14.45
CA LEU A 364 24.28 -17.41 -13.09
C LEU A 364 24.94 -16.03 -13.01
N ASP A 365 26.09 -15.84 -13.67
CA ASP A 365 26.82 -14.56 -13.64
C ASP A 365 26.01 -13.40 -14.21
N ASN A 366 25.26 -13.64 -15.29
CA ASN A 366 24.40 -12.61 -15.89
C ASN A 366 23.24 -12.24 -14.96
N VAL A 367 22.66 -13.24 -14.29
CA VAL A 367 21.58 -13.03 -13.31
C VAL A 367 22.10 -12.25 -12.11
N LEU A 368 23.22 -12.65 -11.53
CA LEU A 368 23.84 -11.95 -10.40
C LEU A 368 24.26 -10.53 -10.76
N HIS A 369 24.90 -10.35 -11.92
CA HIS A 369 25.28 -9.01 -12.39
C HIS A 369 24.05 -8.12 -12.56
N PHE A 370 22.97 -8.64 -13.15
CA PHE A 370 21.72 -7.88 -13.28
C PHE A 370 21.15 -7.49 -11.92
N ILE A 371 21.06 -8.42 -10.96
CA ILE A 371 20.57 -8.15 -9.60
C ILE A 371 21.41 -7.06 -8.93
N VAL A 372 22.74 -7.15 -9.01
CA VAL A 372 23.64 -6.16 -8.41
C VAL A 372 23.44 -4.78 -9.05
N GLN A 373 23.34 -4.70 -10.38
CA GLN A 373 23.12 -3.41 -11.05
C GLN A 373 21.72 -2.84 -10.75
N PHE A 374 20.72 -3.70 -10.64
CA PHE A 374 19.36 -3.29 -10.29
C PHE A 374 19.27 -2.82 -8.83
N GLN A 375 19.92 -3.49 -7.88
CA GLN A 375 19.94 -3.08 -6.47
C GLN A 375 20.66 -1.73 -6.27
N LYS A 376 21.69 -1.43 -7.09
CA LYS A 376 22.38 -0.13 -7.07
C LYS A 376 21.47 1.06 -7.40
N THR A 377 20.33 0.84 -8.07
CA THR A 377 19.36 1.91 -8.32
C THR A 377 18.43 2.17 -7.12
N VAL A 378 18.59 1.42 -6.02
CA VAL A 378 17.78 1.44 -4.79
C VAL A 378 16.28 1.36 -5.13
N PRO A 379 15.84 0.25 -5.75
CA PRO A 379 14.47 0.08 -6.20
C PRO A 379 13.51 0.00 -5.01
N ASP A 380 12.30 0.55 -5.19
CA ASP A 380 11.25 0.42 -4.21
C ASP A 380 10.83 -1.06 -4.05
N LEU A 381 10.07 -1.36 -3.00
CA LEU A 381 9.71 -2.74 -2.69
C LEU A 381 8.95 -3.45 -3.81
N VAL A 382 7.97 -2.79 -4.41
CA VAL A 382 7.09 -3.42 -5.42
C VAL A 382 7.93 -3.98 -6.59
N PRO A 383 8.85 -3.23 -7.22
CA PRO A 383 9.79 -3.78 -8.19
C PRO A 383 10.63 -4.95 -7.65
N ARG A 384 11.17 -4.84 -6.42
CA ARG A 384 11.95 -5.93 -5.80
C ARG A 384 11.12 -7.22 -5.68
N ALA A 385 9.88 -7.13 -5.23
CA ALA A 385 8.97 -8.27 -5.10
C ALA A 385 8.66 -8.92 -6.46
N PHE A 386 8.43 -8.12 -7.51
CA PHE A 386 8.23 -8.64 -8.86
C PHE A 386 9.48 -9.29 -9.44
N LEU A 387 10.66 -8.70 -9.22
CA LEU A 387 11.92 -9.31 -9.62
C LEU A 387 12.13 -10.66 -8.93
N GLN A 388 11.91 -10.72 -7.60
CA GLN A 388 12.07 -11.96 -6.84
C GLN A 388 11.09 -13.05 -7.28
N THR A 389 9.82 -12.68 -7.54
CA THR A 389 8.81 -13.61 -8.07
C THR A 389 9.11 -14.06 -9.50
N LEU A 390 9.81 -13.25 -10.30
CA LEU A 390 10.26 -13.65 -11.64
C LEU A 390 11.46 -14.60 -11.57
N LEU A 391 12.43 -14.31 -10.69
CA LEU A 391 13.64 -15.10 -10.52
C LEU A 391 13.34 -16.46 -9.91
N VAL A 392 12.54 -16.51 -8.84
CA VAL A 392 12.25 -17.74 -8.08
C VAL A 392 10.78 -18.07 -8.23
N GLN A 393 10.49 -19.15 -8.97
CA GLN A 393 9.14 -19.71 -9.11
C GLN A 393 9.18 -21.18 -8.72
N ASP A 394 8.39 -21.57 -7.71
CA ASP A 394 8.32 -22.94 -7.20
C ASP A 394 9.70 -23.56 -6.86
N GLY A 395 10.61 -22.75 -6.31
CA GLY A 395 11.97 -23.19 -5.96
C GLY A 395 12.91 -23.39 -7.15
N LYS A 396 12.53 -22.93 -8.36
CA LYS A 396 13.33 -23.00 -9.59
C LYS A 396 13.65 -21.60 -10.11
N LEU A 397 14.81 -21.46 -10.76
CA LEU A 397 15.18 -20.26 -11.50
C LEU A 397 14.28 -20.11 -12.73
N TYR A 398 13.58 -18.97 -12.82
CA TYR A 398 12.58 -18.66 -13.84
C TYR A 398 11.43 -19.67 -13.97
N GLY A 399 11.26 -20.57 -12.98
CA GLY A 399 10.29 -21.66 -13.03
C GLY A 399 10.68 -22.84 -13.94
N GLU A 400 11.85 -22.80 -14.56
CA GLU A 400 12.31 -23.83 -15.52
C GLU A 400 13.53 -24.61 -15.00
N TYR A 401 14.52 -23.92 -14.42
CA TYR A 401 15.83 -24.49 -14.11
C TYR A 401 16.00 -24.73 -12.60
N PHE A 402 16.49 -25.90 -12.21
CA PHE A 402 16.86 -26.12 -10.81
C PHE A 402 18.12 -25.32 -10.47
N PHE A 403 18.15 -24.73 -9.26
CA PHE A 403 19.33 -23.98 -8.82
C PHE A 403 20.59 -24.85 -8.77
N SER A 404 20.46 -26.14 -8.40
CA SER A 404 21.55 -27.12 -8.43
C SER A 404 22.23 -27.19 -9.80
N ASP A 405 21.44 -27.25 -10.87
CA ASP A 405 21.91 -27.44 -12.23
C ASP A 405 22.58 -26.17 -12.74
N VAL A 406 22.01 -25.01 -12.42
CA VAL A 406 22.55 -23.69 -12.77
C VAL A 406 23.90 -23.46 -12.05
N ILE A 407 23.97 -23.76 -10.76
CA ILE A 407 25.18 -23.60 -9.95
C ILE A 407 26.26 -24.61 -10.40
N SER A 408 25.90 -25.86 -10.62
CA SER A 408 26.86 -26.90 -11.08
C SER A 408 27.44 -26.53 -12.44
N ARG A 409 26.61 -26.00 -13.35
CA ARG A 409 27.06 -25.47 -14.66
C ARG A 409 27.98 -24.26 -14.51
N ALA A 410 27.70 -23.34 -13.61
CA ALA A 410 28.54 -22.16 -13.36
C ALA A 410 29.91 -22.56 -12.77
N LEU A 411 29.94 -23.55 -11.87
CA LEU A 411 31.16 -24.04 -11.21
C LEU A 411 31.91 -25.11 -12.02
N SER A 412 31.41 -25.49 -13.21
CA SER A 412 31.95 -26.59 -14.03
C SER A 412 32.10 -27.90 -13.25
N LEU A 413 31.19 -28.18 -12.31
CA LEU A 413 31.19 -29.41 -11.52
C LEU A 413 30.62 -30.58 -12.34
N PRO A 414 31.11 -31.82 -12.15
CA PRO A 414 30.48 -33.01 -12.75
C PRO A 414 29.03 -33.13 -12.26
N ASP A 415 28.11 -33.55 -13.12
CA ASP A 415 26.70 -33.77 -12.76
C ASP A 415 26.62 -34.78 -11.59
N ILE A 416 26.44 -34.28 -10.37
CA ILE A 416 26.23 -35.13 -9.20
C ILE A 416 24.80 -35.66 -9.31
N ILE A 417 24.67 -36.87 -9.84
CA ILE A 417 23.44 -37.67 -9.76
C ILE A 417 23.30 -38.08 -8.27
N GLY A 418 22.79 -37.17 -7.45
CA GLY A 418 22.59 -37.37 -6.01
C GLY A 418 21.19 -36.93 -5.61
N ASP A 419 20.34 -37.91 -5.30
CA ASP A 419 18.99 -37.85 -4.74
C ASP A 419 18.22 -36.52 -4.86
N LYS A 420 17.41 -36.46 -5.93
CA LYS A 420 16.47 -35.38 -6.23
C LYS A 420 15.40 -35.14 -5.15
N GLU A 421 15.28 -36.01 -4.14
CA GLU A 421 14.34 -35.87 -3.02
C GLU A 421 14.86 -34.95 -1.90
N PHE A 422 16.18 -34.85 -1.68
CA PHE A 422 16.73 -34.06 -0.57
C PHE A 422 16.73 -32.55 -0.85
N GLN A 423 16.64 -32.15 -2.12
CA GLN A 423 16.77 -30.76 -2.55
C GLN A 423 15.46 -29.96 -2.51
N MET A 424 14.30 -30.62 -2.36
CA MET A 424 13.00 -29.94 -2.41
C MET A 424 12.66 -29.14 -1.14
N ASN A 425 13.26 -29.44 0.02
CA ASN A 425 12.78 -28.90 1.30
C ASN A 425 13.77 -28.08 2.15
N GLU A 426 15.09 -28.09 1.88
CA GLU A 426 16.03 -27.45 2.83
C GLU A 426 16.92 -26.35 2.23
N PHE A 427 17.31 -26.44 0.96
CA PHE A 427 18.34 -25.55 0.39
C PHE A 427 17.89 -24.10 0.18
N VAL A 428 16.58 -23.84 0.09
CA VAL A 428 16.01 -22.49 -0.05
C VAL A 428 15.56 -21.92 1.31
N VAL A 429 15.37 -22.77 2.33
CA VAL A 429 14.90 -22.35 3.66
C VAL A 429 16.04 -21.81 4.53
N GLN A 430 17.27 -22.27 4.33
CA GLN A 430 18.41 -21.91 5.19
C GLN A 430 19.25 -20.71 4.75
N LEU A 431 18.97 -20.09 3.59
CA LEU A 431 19.73 -18.91 3.14
C LEU A 431 19.42 -17.62 3.94
N VAL A 432 18.44 -17.63 4.84
CA VAL A 432 18.03 -16.44 5.63
C VAL A 432 17.91 -16.74 7.14
N GLY A 433 18.25 -17.95 7.62
CA GLY A 433 17.72 -18.41 8.92
C GLY A 433 18.64 -19.09 9.95
N TYR A 434 19.91 -19.44 9.70
CA TYR A 434 20.67 -20.20 10.71
C TYR A 434 22.18 -19.89 10.80
N GLN A 435 22.67 -19.87 12.03
CA GLN A 435 24.04 -19.54 12.45
C GLN A 435 25.12 -20.43 11.81
N PRO A 436 26.36 -19.88 11.66
CA PRO A 436 27.40 -20.46 10.83
C PRO A 436 28.25 -21.43 11.65
N ASP A 437 28.41 -22.69 11.24
CA ASP A 437 29.61 -23.44 11.68
C ASP A 437 29.98 -24.74 10.95
N LYS A 438 29.19 -25.30 10.01
CA LYS A 438 29.44 -26.69 9.56
C LYS A 438 29.35 -27.01 8.07
N ASN A 439 29.66 -26.11 7.14
CA ASN A 439 29.84 -26.52 5.73
C ASN A 439 31.00 -25.80 5.01
N SER A 440 31.97 -26.57 4.51
CA SER A 440 33.13 -26.05 3.78
C SER A 440 32.77 -25.51 2.38
N LEU A 441 31.62 -25.91 1.82
CA LEU A 441 31.06 -25.34 0.58
C LEU A 441 30.52 -23.92 0.80
N TYR A 442 30.00 -23.62 2.01
CA TYR A 442 29.53 -22.28 2.40
C TYR A 442 30.71 -21.30 2.48
N LYS A 443 31.89 -21.71 2.93
CA LYS A 443 33.09 -20.85 2.95
C LYS A 443 33.57 -20.41 1.55
N HIS A 444 33.34 -21.22 0.51
CA HIS A 444 33.73 -20.86 -0.85
C HIS A 444 32.72 -19.92 -1.52
N CYS A 445 31.42 -20.13 -1.31
CA CYS A 445 30.38 -19.19 -1.75
C CYS A 445 30.34 -17.90 -0.91
N MET A 446 30.78 -17.95 0.36
CA MET A 446 30.90 -16.78 1.22
C MET A 446 32.21 -16.01 1.01
N ALA A 447 33.24 -16.55 0.38
CA ALA A 447 34.42 -15.74 0.03
C ALA A 447 34.06 -14.61 -0.96
N THR A 448 32.99 -14.76 -1.74
CA THR A 448 32.38 -13.70 -2.56
C THR A 448 31.27 -12.91 -1.84
N ALA A 449 30.73 -13.40 -0.71
CA ALA A 449 29.72 -12.73 0.12
C ALA A 449 30.31 -12.04 1.38
N GLN A 450 31.55 -12.31 1.77
CA GLN A 450 32.29 -11.56 2.78
C GLN A 450 32.63 -10.17 2.25
N ALA A 451 32.78 -10.06 0.92
CA ALA A 451 32.73 -8.79 0.19
C ALA A 451 31.33 -8.12 0.18
N TRP A 452 30.25 -8.85 0.48
CA TRP A 452 28.89 -8.29 0.66
C TRP A 452 28.66 -7.77 2.09
N GLU A 453 29.14 -8.45 3.14
CA GLU A 453 29.05 -7.94 4.53
C GLU A 453 29.94 -6.71 4.76
N GLU A 454 31.15 -6.67 4.20
CA GLU A 454 32.04 -5.50 4.29
C GLU A 454 31.50 -4.27 3.53
N PHE A 455 30.68 -4.46 2.49
CA PHE A 455 30.04 -3.37 1.75
C PHE A 455 28.70 -2.91 2.37
N ALA A 456 27.90 -3.83 2.92
CA ALA A 456 26.70 -3.49 3.68
C ALA A 456 27.02 -2.75 4.99
N GLY A 457 28.17 -3.04 5.61
CA GLY A 457 28.68 -2.30 6.77
C GLY A 457 29.08 -0.85 6.47
N LEU A 458 29.34 -0.50 5.21
CA LEU A 458 29.70 0.87 4.79
C LEU A 458 28.46 1.78 4.60
N GLU A 459 27.29 1.24 4.25
CA GLU A 459 26.04 2.02 4.19
C GLU A 459 25.49 2.35 5.60
N TYR A 460 25.73 1.50 6.59
CA TYR A 460 25.34 1.76 7.98
C TYR A 460 26.09 2.97 8.58
N TYR A 461 27.34 3.21 8.18
CA TYR A 461 28.16 4.32 8.72
C TYR A 461 27.85 5.70 8.11
N PHE A 462 27.21 5.77 6.93
CA PHE A 462 26.86 7.07 6.33
C PHE A 462 25.49 7.61 6.77
N HIS A 463 24.56 6.75 7.19
CA HIS A 463 23.24 7.19 7.64
C HIS A 463 23.13 7.47 9.15
N THR A 464 24.07 7.00 9.99
CA THR A 464 24.05 7.27 11.45
C THR A 464 24.89 8.47 11.91
N VAL A 465 25.71 9.09 11.04
CA VAL A 465 26.58 10.24 11.44
C VAL A 465 25.94 11.62 11.10
N GLY A 466 24.66 11.64 10.70
CA GLY A 466 23.95 12.88 10.37
C GLY A 466 23.24 13.60 11.54
N ALA A 467 23.14 12.98 12.72
CA ALA A 467 22.30 13.52 13.80
C ALA A 467 22.83 13.18 15.21
N CYS A 468 23.99 13.73 15.59
CA CYS A 468 24.30 14.09 16.98
C CYS A 468 25.69 14.75 17.06
N THR A 469 25.75 16.07 16.92
CA THR A 469 26.88 16.86 17.43
C THR A 469 26.33 17.98 18.31
N GLU A 470 25.76 17.61 19.45
CA GLU A 470 25.70 18.51 20.61
C GLU A 470 26.71 18.06 21.65
N LYS A 471 27.69 18.93 21.86
CA LYS A 471 28.72 18.89 22.89
C LYS A 471 28.08 18.67 24.27
N ARG A 472 28.59 17.70 25.03
CA ARG A 472 28.66 17.83 26.49
C ARG A 472 30.10 17.68 26.93
N VAL A 473 30.61 18.81 27.39
CA VAL A 473 31.76 18.96 28.27
C VAL A 473 31.30 18.55 29.68
N TRP A 474 32.27 18.00 30.43
CA TRP A 474 32.26 17.48 31.81
C TRP A 474 32.06 15.98 31.92
#